data_AF-A0A0R1VH52-F1
#
_entry.id   AF-A0A0R1VH52-F1
#
_cell.length_a   1.000
_cell.length_b   1.000
_cell.length_c   1.000
_cell.angle_alpha   90.00
_cell.angle_beta   90.00
_cell.angle_gamma   90.00
#
_symmetry.space_group_name_H-M   'P 1'
#
loop_
_entity.id
_entity.type
_entity.pdbx_description
1 polymer ?
#
loop_
_entity_poly.entity_id
_entity_poly.type
_entity_poly.pdbx_seq_one_letter_code
_entity_poly.pdbx_strand_id
1 'polypeptide(L)'
;MKIKDKEWLYRTPTPTFWRATTDNDRGSGFNQKAAQWLGADMFTKCVAIHVQVDDHQFDELPVASINNQFSNQEFAHEVKVAFDYETLTTPATKVKIIYNINDTGHMTITMHYFGKKGLPPLPVIGMRFIMPTKAKGFDNTGLSGETYPDRMAGAERGTFHIDGLPVTKYLVPQENGMHMQTNELVITRNSTQNNADKDGDFSLKITQTKQPFNFSLLPYTAEELENATHIEELPLARRSVLVIVGAVRGVGGIDSWGSDVEEQYHIDPEQDHEFSFTIN
;
A
#
# COMPACT_ATOMS: atom_id res chain seq x y z
N MET A 1 -5.72 11.58 -8.63
CA MET A 1 -5.08 12.61 -7.78
C MET A 1 -4.12 13.41 -8.63
N LYS A 2 -4.33 14.73 -8.70
CA LYS A 2 -3.49 15.68 -9.44
C LYS A 2 -3.11 16.80 -8.47
N ILE A 3 -1.82 17.06 -8.28
CA ILE A 3 -1.31 18.09 -7.35
C ILE A 3 -0.38 19.00 -8.14
N LYS A 4 -0.67 20.31 -8.17
CA LYS A 4 0.08 21.30 -8.98
C LYS A 4 0.26 20.83 -10.42
N ASP A 5 -0.83 20.37 -11.03
CA ASP A 5 -0.89 19.77 -12.36
C ASP A 5 -0.05 18.50 -12.60
N LYS A 6 0.54 17.92 -11.56
CA LYS A 6 1.25 16.63 -11.64
C LYS A 6 0.31 15.47 -11.30
N GLU A 7 0.25 14.49 -12.20
CA GLU A 7 -0.47 13.25 -11.96
C GLU A 7 0.35 12.30 -11.07
N TRP A 8 -0.27 11.85 -9.98
CA TRP A 8 0.37 10.97 -8.99
C TRP A 8 -0.13 9.53 -9.03
N LEU A 9 -1.30 9.28 -9.62
CA LEU A 9 -1.92 7.95 -9.65
C LEU A 9 -2.10 7.51 -11.10
N TYR A 10 -1.43 6.43 -11.47
CA TYR A 10 -1.57 5.75 -12.75
C TYR A 10 -2.69 4.69 -12.73
N ARG A 11 -3.00 4.19 -11.55
CA ARG A 11 -4.11 3.26 -11.28
C ARG A 11 -4.84 3.71 -10.03
N THR A 12 -6.10 3.33 -9.94
CA THR A 12 -6.88 3.47 -8.70
C THR A 12 -6.13 2.79 -7.56
N PRO A 13 -5.97 3.45 -6.40
CA PRO A 13 -5.42 2.79 -5.22
C PRO A 13 -6.32 1.62 -4.80
N THR A 14 -5.72 0.50 -4.43
CA THR A 14 -6.45 -0.71 -4.04
C THR A 14 -5.93 -1.22 -2.70
N PRO A 15 -6.75 -1.96 -1.93
CA PRO A 15 -6.19 -2.81 -0.89
C PRO A 15 -5.20 -3.80 -1.52
N THR A 16 -4.23 -4.24 -0.73
CA THR A 16 -3.28 -5.30 -1.11
C THR A 16 -3.15 -6.31 0.02
N PHE A 17 -3.12 -7.58 -0.36
CA PHE A 17 -3.06 -8.75 0.50
C PHE A 17 -1.91 -9.69 0.13
N TRP A 18 -1.19 -9.41 -0.97
CA TRP A 18 -0.06 -10.20 -1.41
C TRP A 18 1.25 -9.40 -1.36
N ARG A 19 2.28 -10.04 -0.81
CA ARG A 19 3.68 -9.67 -0.96
C ARG A 19 4.37 -10.82 -1.68
N ALA A 20 5.43 -10.55 -2.46
CA ALA A 20 6.12 -11.64 -3.14
C ALA A 20 6.64 -12.67 -2.12
N THR A 21 6.75 -13.92 -2.53
CA THR A 21 7.23 -14.97 -1.63
C THR A 21 8.75 -14.87 -1.48
N THR A 22 9.23 -15.01 -0.25
CA THR A 22 10.67 -15.24 0.02
C THR A 22 10.99 -16.73 -0.12
N ASP A 23 12.28 -17.07 -0.20
CA ASP A 23 12.68 -18.48 -0.17
C ASP A 23 12.21 -19.20 1.12
N ASN A 24 12.18 -18.51 2.26
CA ASN A 24 11.64 -19.07 3.51
C ASN A 24 10.13 -19.35 3.41
N ASP A 25 9.36 -18.46 2.78
CA ASP A 25 7.92 -18.66 2.56
C ASP A 25 7.67 -19.89 1.65
N ARG A 26 8.54 -20.12 0.67
CA ARG A 26 8.47 -21.30 -0.23
C ARG A 26 8.87 -22.57 0.52
N GLY A 27 9.95 -22.51 1.30
CA GLY A 27 10.48 -23.61 2.10
C GLY A 27 9.53 -24.12 3.17
N SER A 28 8.76 -23.23 3.81
CA SER A 28 7.75 -23.57 4.83
C SER A 28 6.38 -23.94 4.23
N GLY A 29 6.23 -23.82 2.90
CA GLY A 29 4.96 -24.00 2.19
C GLY A 29 3.93 -22.90 2.47
N PHE A 30 4.33 -21.74 2.99
CA PHE A 30 3.45 -20.61 3.27
C PHE A 30 2.74 -20.12 2.00
N ASN A 31 3.45 -20.05 0.88
CA ASN A 31 2.89 -19.62 -0.41
C ASN A 31 1.66 -20.44 -0.83
N GLN A 32 1.67 -21.75 -0.58
CA GLN A 32 0.56 -22.66 -0.88
C GLN A 32 -0.62 -22.41 0.08
N LYS A 33 -0.33 -22.24 1.37
CA LYS A 33 -1.35 -21.96 2.41
C LYS A 33 -2.05 -20.62 2.18
N ALA A 34 -1.32 -19.62 1.70
CA ALA A 34 -1.79 -18.26 1.50
C ALA A 34 -2.33 -17.97 0.08
N ALA A 35 -2.29 -18.94 -0.84
CA ALA A 35 -2.48 -18.71 -2.28
C ALA A 35 -3.76 -17.93 -2.68
N GLN A 36 -4.86 -18.09 -1.93
CA GLN A 36 -6.10 -17.34 -2.21
C GLN A 36 -5.95 -15.83 -2.04
N TRP A 37 -5.00 -15.36 -1.23
CA TRP A 37 -4.72 -13.94 -1.06
C TRP A 37 -4.14 -13.29 -2.33
N LEU A 38 -3.39 -14.04 -3.15
CA LEU A 38 -2.96 -13.55 -4.46
C LEU A 38 -4.16 -13.24 -5.37
N GLY A 39 -5.15 -14.14 -5.42
CA GLY A 39 -6.38 -13.91 -6.16
C GLY A 39 -7.19 -12.72 -5.64
N ALA A 40 -7.30 -12.59 -4.32
CA ALA A 40 -7.97 -11.46 -3.67
C ALA A 40 -7.24 -10.12 -3.88
N ASP A 41 -5.92 -10.15 -4.07
CA ASP A 41 -5.11 -8.97 -4.38
C ASP A 41 -5.29 -8.51 -5.84
N MET A 42 -5.28 -9.46 -6.78
CA MET A 42 -5.42 -9.18 -8.21
C MET A 42 -6.82 -8.70 -8.59
N PHE A 43 -7.84 -9.15 -7.88
CA PHE A 43 -9.24 -8.88 -8.21
C PHE A 43 -9.98 -8.30 -7.02
N THR A 44 -10.22 -6.98 -7.07
CA THR A 44 -10.95 -6.26 -6.02
C THR A 44 -12.45 -6.20 -6.32
N LYS A 45 -13.27 -6.53 -5.32
CA LYS A 45 -14.74 -6.44 -5.40
C LYS A 45 -15.23 -5.35 -4.45
N CYS A 46 -15.48 -4.16 -4.98
CA CYS A 46 -16.17 -3.10 -4.24
C CYS A 46 -17.67 -3.38 -4.22
N VAL A 47 -18.27 -3.43 -3.04
CA VAL A 47 -19.68 -3.78 -2.82
C VAL A 47 -20.53 -2.58 -2.40
N ALA A 48 -19.94 -1.52 -1.86
CA ALA A 48 -20.63 -0.28 -1.55
C ALA A 48 -19.66 0.91 -1.56
N ILE A 49 -20.19 2.09 -1.86
CA ILE A 49 -19.50 3.37 -1.77
C ILE A 49 -20.41 4.33 -1.01
N HIS A 50 -19.87 5.02 -0.02
CA HIS A 50 -20.58 5.96 0.83
C HIS A 50 -19.92 7.32 0.73
N VAL A 51 -20.73 8.38 0.62
CA VAL A 51 -20.26 9.77 0.58
C VAL A 51 -20.92 10.55 1.71
N GLN A 52 -20.09 11.25 2.47
CA GLN A 52 -20.49 12.20 3.48
C GLN A 52 -19.77 13.52 3.21
N VAL A 53 -20.51 14.62 3.22
CA VAL A 53 -19.97 15.98 3.05
C VAL A 53 -20.37 16.77 4.30
N ASP A 54 -19.39 17.21 5.07
CA ASP A 54 -19.57 17.73 6.42
C ASP A 54 -20.48 16.80 7.25
N ASP A 55 -21.60 17.31 7.78
CA ASP A 55 -22.58 16.53 8.55
C ASP A 55 -23.64 15.84 7.68
N HIS A 56 -23.62 16.03 6.35
CA HIS A 56 -24.61 15.47 5.44
C HIS A 56 -24.17 14.12 4.85
N GLN A 57 -24.88 13.06 5.23
CA GLN A 57 -24.74 11.73 4.64
C GLN A 57 -25.64 11.62 3.41
N PHE A 58 -25.07 11.17 2.28
CA PHE A 58 -25.83 10.83 1.09
C PHE A 58 -26.31 9.37 1.16
N ASP A 59 -27.62 9.14 0.96
CA ASP A 59 -28.21 7.79 0.89
C ASP A 59 -27.87 7.07 -0.43
N GLU A 60 -27.79 7.84 -1.52
CA GLU A 60 -27.34 7.39 -2.84
C GLU A 60 -26.15 8.24 -3.29
N LEU A 61 -25.24 7.65 -4.09
CA LEU A 61 -24.09 8.41 -4.58
C LEU A 61 -24.55 9.65 -5.37
N PRO A 62 -24.04 10.85 -5.06
CA PRO A 62 -24.36 12.06 -5.80
C PRO A 62 -23.63 12.09 -7.15
N VAL A 63 -23.96 11.15 -8.03
CA VAL A 63 -23.49 11.06 -9.41
C VAL A 63 -24.58 11.58 -10.37
N ALA A 64 -24.28 11.65 -11.67
CA ALA A 64 -25.29 12.06 -12.63
C ALA A 64 -26.50 11.10 -12.62
N SER A 65 -27.74 11.59 -12.58
CA SER A 65 -28.16 13.00 -12.72
C SER A 65 -28.34 13.78 -11.41
N ILE A 66 -28.20 13.17 -10.24
CA ILE A 66 -28.38 13.83 -8.91
C ILE A 66 -27.43 15.03 -8.80
N ASN A 67 -26.19 14.90 -9.27
CA ASN A 67 -25.21 15.98 -9.18
C ASN A 67 -25.52 17.23 -10.03
N ASN A 68 -26.50 17.17 -10.94
CA ASN A 68 -26.91 18.33 -11.74
C ASN A 68 -27.62 19.42 -10.90
N GLN A 69 -27.99 19.11 -9.66
CA GLN A 69 -28.55 20.11 -8.74
C GLN A 69 -27.48 21.00 -8.08
N PHE A 70 -26.20 20.60 -8.18
CA PHE A 70 -25.07 21.32 -7.60
C PHE A 70 -24.35 22.14 -8.68
N SER A 71 -23.68 23.20 -8.25
CA SER A 71 -22.93 24.14 -9.08
C SER A 71 -21.44 24.14 -8.72
N ASN A 72 -20.78 25.30 -8.85
CA ASN A 72 -19.42 25.53 -8.37
C ASN A 72 -19.40 26.48 -7.15
N GLN A 73 -20.52 26.62 -6.45
CA GLN A 73 -20.70 27.51 -5.30
C GLN A 73 -20.91 26.74 -3.99
N GLU A 74 -20.76 25.42 -4.02
CA GLU A 74 -20.87 24.52 -2.89
C GLU A 74 -19.49 24.33 -2.30
N PHE A 75 -19.36 24.63 -1.01
CA PHE A 75 -18.14 24.51 -0.25
C PHE A 75 -18.37 23.50 0.88
N ALA A 76 -17.33 22.74 1.21
CA ALA A 76 -17.33 21.79 2.31
C ALA A 76 -16.05 21.96 3.11
N HIS A 77 -16.13 21.74 4.42
CA HIS A 77 -14.97 21.67 5.29
C HIS A 77 -14.33 20.28 5.27
N GLU A 78 -15.15 19.24 5.09
CA GLU A 78 -14.74 17.85 5.09
C GLU A 78 -15.55 17.03 4.07
N VAL A 79 -14.86 16.19 3.31
CA VAL A 79 -15.47 15.18 2.44
C VAL A 79 -14.92 13.82 2.80
N LYS A 80 -15.80 12.93 3.23
CA LYS A 80 -15.50 11.52 3.48
C LYS A 80 -16.09 10.66 2.36
N VAL A 81 -15.23 9.87 1.72
CA VAL A 81 -15.62 8.83 0.77
C VAL A 81 -15.16 7.48 1.32
N ALA A 82 -16.10 6.59 1.62
CA ALA A 82 -15.80 5.25 2.12
C ALA A 82 -16.15 4.19 1.07
N PHE A 83 -15.28 3.21 0.91
CA PHE A 83 -15.44 2.08 0.00
C PHE A 83 -15.47 0.79 0.83
N ASP A 84 -16.54 0.02 0.69
CA ASP A 84 -16.61 -1.33 1.26
C ASP A 84 -16.23 -2.33 0.17
N TYR A 85 -15.23 -3.16 0.48
CA TYR A 85 -14.75 -4.25 -0.34
C TYR A 85 -15.06 -5.59 0.32
N GLU A 86 -15.18 -6.61 -0.50
CA GLU A 86 -15.26 -8.01 -0.08
C GLU A 86 -14.10 -8.78 -0.71
N THR A 87 -13.35 -9.54 0.10
CA THR A 87 -12.23 -10.35 -0.37
C THR A 87 -12.78 -11.57 -1.12
N LEU A 88 -12.12 -11.94 -2.22
CA LEU A 88 -12.47 -13.14 -3.00
C LEU A 88 -11.84 -14.41 -2.40
N THR A 89 -11.87 -14.52 -1.08
CA THR A 89 -11.37 -15.65 -0.29
C THR A 89 -12.52 -16.59 0.11
N THR A 90 -12.19 -17.79 0.57
CA THR A 90 -13.14 -18.70 1.23
C THR A 90 -12.62 -19.03 2.63
N PRO A 91 -13.29 -18.55 3.70
CA PRO A 91 -14.46 -17.66 3.67
C PRO A 91 -14.12 -16.24 3.18
N ALA A 92 -15.10 -15.50 2.63
CA ALA A 92 -14.91 -14.09 2.26
C ALA A 92 -14.95 -13.18 3.49
N THR A 93 -14.17 -12.10 3.52
CA THR A 93 -14.26 -11.06 4.56
C THR A 93 -14.36 -9.65 3.97
N LYS A 94 -14.59 -8.65 4.82
CA LYS A 94 -14.77 -7.26 4.41
C LYS A 94 -13.51 -6.43 4.65
N VAL A 95 -13.33 -5.42 3.81
CA VAL A 95 -12.35 -4.34 4.01
C VAL A 95 -13.04 -3.02 3.74
N LYS A 96 -12.91 -2.05 4.65
CA LYS A 96 -13.43 -0.69 4.49
C LYS A 96 -12.27 0.28 4.35
N ILE A 97 -12.25 1.06 3.28
CA ILE A 97 -11.26 2.12 3.06
C ILE A 97 -11.98 3.45 3.09
N ILE A 98 -11.52 4.36 3.94
CA ILE A 98 -12.12 5.67 4.15
C ILE A 98 -11.11 6.73 3.74
N TYR A 99 -11.46 7.55 2.75
CA TYR A 99 -10.72 8.75 2.38
C TYR A 99 -11.41 9.93 3.03
N ASN A 100 -10.72 10.63 3.92
CA ASN A 100 -11.20 11.84 4.57
C ASN A 100 -10.38 13.04 4.13
N ILE A 101 -10.98 13.96 3.38
CA ILE A 101 -10.33 15.11 2.75
C ILE A 101 -10.86 16.37 3.41
N ASN A 102 -9.97 17.21 3.94
CA ASN A 102 -10.36 18.49 4.52
C ASN A 102 -10.22 19.66 3.52
N ASP A 103 -10.70 20.84 3.91
CA ASP A 103 -10.65 22.09 3.14
C ASP A 103 -9.24 22.64 2.86
N THR A 104 -8.20 22.05 3.46
CA THR A 104 -6.79 22.38 3.20
C THR A 104 -6.10 21.38 2.27
N GLY A 105 -6.82 20.34 1.82
CA GLY A 105 -6.33 19.34 0.89
C GLY A 105 -5.59 18.16 1.52
N HIS A 106 -5.51 18.10 2.86
CA HIS A 106 -4.98 16.94 3.57
C HIS A 106 -5.97 15.79 3.47
N MET A 107 -5.49 14.63 3.01
CA MET A 107 -6.29 13.43 2.84
C MET A 107 -5.82 12.35 3.81
N THR A 108 -6.59 12.11 4.86
CA THR A 108 -6.36 10.98 5.76
C THR A 108 -7.04 9.75 5.21
N ILE A 109 -6.28 8.68 5.01
CA ILE A 109 -6.76 7.41 4.51
C ILE A 109 -6.71 6.40 5.66
N THR A 110 -7.85 5.78 5.96
CA THR A 110 -7.95 4.70 6.94
C THR A 110 -8.40 3.43 6.25
N MET A 111 -7.71 2.32 6.50
CA MET A 111 -8.14 1.00 6.08
C MET A 111 -8.48 0.16 7.31
N HIS A 112 -9.66 -0.43 7.30
CA HIS A 112 -10.12 -1.40 8.29
C HIS A 112 -10.31 -2.74 7.58
N TYR A 113 -9.54 -3.74 7.98
CA TYR A 113 -9.74 -5.13 7.62
C TYR A 113 -10.55 -5.80 8.73
N PHE A 114 -11.67 -6.42 8.38
CA PHE A 114 -12.51 -7.14 9.35
C PHE A 114 -12.05 -8.60 9.41
N GLY A 115 -11.61 -9.05 10.57
CA GLY A 115 -11.13 -10.41 10.77
C GLY A 115 -12.25 -11.43 10.59
N LYS A 116 -11.90 -12.63 10.09
CA LYS A 116 -12.88 -13.71 9.97
C LYS A 116 -12.28 -15.08 10.24
N LYS A 117 -12.96 -15.82 11.13
CA LYS A 117 -12.59 -17.19 11.48
C LYS A 117 -12.49 -18.11 10.28
N GLY A 118 -11.42 -18.91 10.23
CA GLY A 118 -11.17 -19.90 9.19
C GLY A 118 -10.51 -19.35 7.92
N LEU A 119 -10.11 -18.08 7.91
CA LEU A 119 -9.24 -17.54 6.87
C LEU A 119 -7.81 -18.10 7.00
N PRO A 120 -7.09 -18.29 5.89
CA PRO A 120 -5.70 -18.74 5.96
C PRO A 120 -4.77 -17.59 6.38
N PRO A 121 -3.52 -17.92 6.78
CA PRO A 121 -2.51 -16.93 7.13
C PRO A 121 -2.33 -15.82 6.08
N LEU A 122 -2.17 -14.59 6.54
CA LEU A 122 -2.04 -13.40 5.68
C LEU A 122 -0.57 -13.03 5.42
N PRO A 123 -0.18 -12.74 4.17
CA PRO A 123 1.15 -12.20 3.85
C PRO A 123 1.31 -10.74 4.25
N VAL A 124 0.32 -9.90 3.93
CA VAL A 124 0.34 -8.45 4.13
C VAL A 124 -1.10 -7.90 4.20
N ILE A 125 -1.30 -6.79 4.89
CA ILE A 125 -2.51 -5.97 4.86
C ILE A 125 -2.08 -4.52 4.59
N GLY A 126 -2.43 -4.00 3.42
CA GLY A 126 -2.00 -2.66 3.03
C GLY A 126 -2.83 -2.02 1.92
N MET A 127 -2.34 -0.85 1.48
CA MET A 127 -2.86 -0.05 0.38
C MET A 127 -1.77 0.13 -0.68
N ARG A 128 -2.07 -0.22 -1.93
CA ARG A 128 -1.17 -0.06 -3.06
C ARG A 128 -1.51 1.17 -3.89
N PHE A 129 -0.49 1.96 -4.21
CA PHE A 129 -0.53 3.14 -5.07
C PHE A 129 0.51 2.98 -6.19
N ILE A 130 0.07 3.11 -7.44
CA ILE A 130 0.98 3.02 -8.60
C ILE A 130 1.12 4.41 -9.20
N MET A 131 2.34 4.94 -9.20
CA MET A 131 2.69 6.24 -9.78
C MET A 131 3.09 6.10 -11.26
N PRO A 132 2.79 7.09 -12.11
CA PRO A 132 2.93 6.96 -13.56
C PRO A 132 4.37 6.96 -14.10
N THR A 133 5.34 7.43 -13.31
CA THR A 133 6.77 7.37 -13.64
C THR A 133 7.57 6.96 -12.41
N LYS A 134 8.82 6.54 -12.61
CA LYS A 134 9.74 6.22 -11.50
C LYS A 134 10.03 7.44 -10.65
N ALA A 135 10.11 7.23 -9.34
CA ALA A 135 10.68 8.18 -8.41
C ALA A 135 12.17 8.36 -8.69
N LYS A 136 12.63 9.60 -8.53
CA LYS A 136 14.04 9.95 -8.48
C LYS A 136 14.67 9.47 -7.17
N GLY A 137 13.88 9.41 -6.10
CA GLY A 137 14.28 8.97 -4.77
C GLY A 137 13.18 9.23 -3.75
N PHE A 138 13.46 8.92 -2.49
CA PHE A 138 12.57 9.22 -1.38
C PHE A 138 13.35 9.46 -0.09
N ASP A 139 12.75 10.24 0.81
CA ASP A 139 13.24 10.45 2.17
C ASP A 139 12.32 9.72 3.15
N ASN A 140 12.90 8.87 3.99
CA ASN A 140 12.20 8.12 5.03
C ASN A 140 12.62 8.63 6.40
N THR A 141 11.68 9.21 7.16
CA THR A 141 11.84 9.46 8.59
C THR A 141 11.25 8.28 9.37
N GLY A 142 12.11 7.40 9.86
CA GLY A 142 11.73 6.12 10.43
C GLY A 142 12.95 5.29 10.78
N LEU A 143 12.88 3.98 10.53
CA LEU A 143 14.01 3.06 10.68
C LEU A 143 14.90 3.02 9.43
N SER A 144 16.20 2.87 9.64
CA SER A 144 17.21 2.75 8.58
C SER A 144 17.06 1.46 7.79
N GLY A 145 17.23 1.52 6.46
CA GLY A 145 17.34 0.34 5.60
C GLY A 145 16.08 -0.52 5.53
N GLU A 146 16.23 -1.73 4.99
CA GLU A 146 15.16 -2.71 4.82
C GLU A 146 14.89 -3.47 6.12
N THR A 147 13.68 -3.34 6.65
CA THR A 147 13.26 -3.87 7.96
C THR A 147 11.96 -4.66 7.85
N TYR A 148 11.83 -5.69 8.69
CA TYR A 148 10.63 -6.54 8.82
C TYR A 148 10.31 -6.75 10.31
N PRO A 149 9.11 -7.24 10.67
CA PRO A 149 8.70 -7.41 12.07
C PRO A 149 9.70 -8.19 12.93
N ASP A 150 10.32 -9.22 12.37
CA ASP A 150 11.32 -10.09 12.97
C ASP A 150 12.78 -9.69 12.63
N ARG A 151 12.96 -8.63 11.84
CA ARG A 151 14.27 -8.16 11.36
C ARG A 151 14.37 -6.64 11.33
N MET A 152 14.20 -6.02 12.51
CA MET A 152 14.34 -4.56 12.67
C MET A 152 15.20 -4.13 13.87
N ALA A 153 15.63 -5.05 14.73
CA ALA A 153 16.37 -4.73 15.96
C ALA A 153 17.72 -4.02 15.73
N GLY A 154 18.34 -4.23 14.56
CA GLY A 154 19.59 -3.58 14.17
C GLY A 154 19.42 -2.24 13.45
N ALA A 155 18.19 -1.75 13.27
CA ALA A 155 17.94 -0.51 12.55
C ALA A 155 18.06 0.72 13.45
N GLU A 156 18.60 1.80 12.90
CA GLU A 156 18.70 3.09 13.57
C GLU A 156 17.52 3.99 13.21
N ARG A 157 17.08 4.82 14.15
CA ARG A 157 16.01 5.77 13.93
C ARG A 157 16.57 7.11 13.44
N GLY A 158 16.03 7.63 12.35
CA GLY A 158 16.53 8.87 11.75
C GLY A 158 15.76 9.27 10.50
N THR A 159 16.36 10.17 9.72
CA THR A 159 15.86 10.57 8.41
C THR A 159 16.90 10.15 7.37
N PHE A 160 16.48 9.31 6.43
CA PHE A 160 17.37 8.68 5.45
C PHE A 160 16.92 9.03 4.05
N HIS A 161 17.84 9.55 3.23
CA HIS A 161 17.64 9.78 1.82
C HIS A 161 18.01 8.52 1.02
N ILE A 162 17.13 8.09 0.13
CA ILE A 162 17.34 6.95 -0.77
C ILE A 162 17.26 7.44 -2.21
N ASP A 163 18.34 7.25 -2.95
CA ASP A 163 18.37 7.49 -4.39
C ASP A 163 17.63 6.38 -5.16
N GLY A 164 16.75 6.80 -6.07
CA GLY A 164 15.99 5.93 -6.95
C GLY A 164 14.97 5.05 -6.22
N LEU A 165 14.87 3.81 -6.70
CA LEU A 165 13.97 2.77 -6.21
C LEU A 165 14.78 1.47 -6.12
N PRO A 166 15.64 1.32 -5.09
CA PRO A 166 16.54 0.19 -4.99
C PRO A 166 15.75 -1.11 -4.84
N VAL A 167 16.13 -2.11 -5.64
CA VAL A 167 15.62 -3.48 -5.54
C VAL A 167 16.78 -4.34 -5.07
N THR A 168 16.59 -5.07 -3.97
CA THR A 168 17.61 -5.99 -3.47
C THR A 168 17.85 -7.08 -4.52
N LYS A 169 19.11 -7.24 -4.95
CA LYS A 169 19.48 -8.14 -6.05
C LYS A 169 19.62 -9.59 -5.57
N TYR A 170 18.54 -10.15 -5.03
CA TYR A 170 18.45 -11.59 -4.80
C TYR A 170 18.61 -12.35 -6.11
N LEU A 171 19.20 -13.56 -6.06
CA LEU A 171 19.43 -14.38 -7.25
C LEU A 171 18.09 -14.75 -7.91
N VAL A 172 17.13 -15.17 -7.09
CA VAL A 172 15.72 -15.29 -7.45
C VAL A 172 15.00 -14.06 -6.87
N PRO A 173 14.31 -13.24 -7.68
CA PRO A 173 13.49 -12.15 -7.17
C PRO A 173 12.49 -12.60 -6.09
N GLN A 174 12.36 -11.77 -5.06
CA GLN A 174 11.49 -12.02 -3.91
C GLN A 174 11.10 -10.70 -3.23
N GLU A 175 10.28 -10.79 -2.18
CA GLU A 175 9.93 -9.63 -1.35
C GLU A 175 11.16 -8.93 -0.78
N ASN A 176 11.15 -7.60 -0.87
CA ASN A 176 12.25 -6.72 -0.46
C ASN A 176 11.73 -5.27 -0.25
N GLY A 177 12.58 -4.41 0.30
CA GLY A 177 12.33 -2.97 0.38
C GLY A 177 11.27 -2.51 1.38
N MET A 178 10.89 -3.37 2.34
CA MET A 178 10.01 -2.98 3.45
C MET A 178 10.72 -2.04 4.42
N HIS A 179 10.03 -0.98 4.86
CA HIS A 179 10.45 -0.04 5.87
C HIS A 179 9.40 0.00 6.99
N MET A 180 9.78 -0.49 8.17
CA MET A 180 8.91 -0.51 9.35
C MET A 180 8.98 0.81 10.13
N GLN A 181 7.91 1.12 10.85
CA GLN A 181 7.82 2.22 11.82
C GLN A 181 8.18 3.62 11.27
N THR A 182 7.62 3.95 10.11
CA THR A 182 7.81 5.23 9.40
C THR A 182 6.86 6.31 9.92
N ASN A 183 7.42 7.47 10.28
CA ASN A 183 6.63 8.66 10.65
C ASN A 183 6.31 9.52 9.44
N GLU A 184 7.25 9.63 8.50
CA GLU A 184 7.12 10.49 7.32
C GLU A 184 7.87 9.88 6.14
N LEU A 185 7.23 9.93 4.97
CA LEU A 185 7.78 9.54 3.69
C LEU A 185 7.60 10.69 2.70
N VAL A 186 8.69 11.16 2.10
CA VAL A 186 8.66 12.16 1.02
C VAL A 186 9.15 11.50 -0.26
N ILE A 187 8.29 11.38 -1.26
CA ILE A 187 8.62 10.75 -2.55
C ILE A 187 8.87 11.84 -3.56
N THR A 188 10.05 11.83 -4.19
CA THR A 188 10.44 12.84 -5.18
C THR A 188 10.46 12.23 -6.58
N ARG A 189 9.76 12.89 -7.51
CA ARG A 189 9.72 12.57 -8.95
C ARG A 189 10.18 13.78 -9.74
N ASN A 190 10.69 13.55 -10.94
CA ASN A 190 11.21 14.60 -11.83
C ASN A 190 10.69 14.45 -13.27
N SER A 191 9.66 13.65 -13.47
CA SER A 191 9.07 13.37 -14.77
C SER A 191 7.58 13.07 -14.65
N THR A 192 6.81 13.45 -15.66
CA THR A 192 5.41 13.07 -15.83
C THR A 192 5.23 12.33 -17.15
N GLN A 193 4.03 11.81 -17.41
CA GLN A 193 3.71 11.23 -18.74
C GLN A 193 3.39 12.32 -19.78
N ASN A 194 3.33 13.59 -19.37
CA ASN A 194 3.15 14.71 -20.27
C ASN A 194 4.52 15.20 -20.78
N ASN A 195 4.87 14.88 -22.03
CA ASN A 195 6.15 15.27 -22.62
C ASN A 195 6.34 16.79 -22.82
N ALA A 196 5.28 17.59 -22.68
CA ALA A 196 5.38 19.05 -22.70
C ALA A 196 5.77 19.65 -21.33
N ASP A 197 5.69 18.84 -20.28
CA ASP A 197 6.04 19.23 -18.92
C ASP A 197 7.56 19.37 -18.79
N LYS A 198 8.01 20.57 -18.43
CA LYS A 198 9.43 20.90 -18.23
C LYS A 198 9.76 21.24 -16.79
N ASP A 199 8.82 21.01 -15.87
CA ASP A 199 9.03 21.38 -14.47
C ASP A 199 10.08 20.47 -13.81
N GLY A 200 10.74 21.01 -12.78
CA GLY A 200 11.77 20.32 -12.02
C GLY A 200 11.21 19.26 -11.06
N ASP A 201 12.00 18.92 -10.06
CA ASP A 201 11.60 17.96 -9.03
C ASP A 201 10.29 18.40 -8.34
N PHE A 202 9.41 17.42 -8.10
CA PHE A 202 8.16 17.59 -7.36
C PHE A 202 7.97 16.41 -6.40
N SER A 203 7.37 16.68 -5.24
CA SER A 203 7.31 15.71 -4.15
C SER A 203 5.92 15.53 -3.58
N LEU A 204 5.66 14.34 -3.06
CA LEU A 204 4.45 13.99 -2.31
C LEU A 204 4.87 13.59 -0.90
N LYS A 205 4.23 14.18 0.10
CA LYS A 205 4.52 13.91 1.51
C LYS A 205 3.42 13.06 2.11
N ILE A 206 3.82 12.00 2.79
CA ILE A 206 2.95 11.08 3.52
C ILE A 206 3.40 11.06 4.96
N THR A 207 2.47 11.26 5.89
CA THR A 207 2.76 11.28 7.33
C THR A 207 1.92 10.26 8.06
N GLN A 208 2.45 9.78 9.17
CA GLN A 208 1.69 8.99 10.11
C GLN A 208 0.50 9.76 10.65
N THR A 209 -0.48 9.02 11.16
CA THR A 209 -1.54 9.57 12.00
C THR A 209 -1.15 9.40 13.46
N LYS A 210 -1.86 8.54 14.21
CA LYS A 210 -1.55 8.22 15.61
C LYS A 210 -0.35 7.29 15.74
N GLN A 211 -0.24 6.31 14.85
CA GLN A 211 0.83 5.31 14.85
C GLN A 211 1.67 5.43 13.57
N PRO A 212 2.97 5.11 13.62
CA PRO A 212 3.80 4.98 12.44
C PRO A 212 3.19 3.99 11.44
N PHE A 213 3.35 4.25 10.15
CA PHE A 213 2.99 3.31 9.10
C PHE A 213 4.22 2.53 8.64
N ASN A 214 4.02 1.40 7.97
CA ASN A 214 5.09 0.69 7.26
C ASN A 214 4.92 0.91 5.76
N PHE A 215 5.98 0.81 4.97
CA PHE A 215 5.83 0.91 3.52
C PHE A 215 6.92 0.17 2.75
N SER A 216 6.64 -0.14 1.49
CA SER A 216 7.65 -0.42 0.48
C SER A 216 7.45 0.50 -0.72
N LEU A 217 8.55 0.87 -1.39
CA LEU A 217 8.52 1.71 -2.58
C LEU A 217 9.48 1.16 -3.63
N LEU A 218 8.95 0.38 -4.56
CA LEU A 218 9.70 -0.39 -5.56
C LEU A 218 9.30 0.00 -6.98
N PRO A 219 10.08 -0.34 -8.01
CA PRO A 219 9.68 -0.13 -9.39
C PRO A 219 8.74 -1.23 -9.94
N TYR A 220 8.46 -2.26 -9.14
CA TYR A 220 7.75 -3.48 -9.52
C TYR A 220 6.61 -3.79 -8.55
N THR A 221 5.56 -4.45 -9.05
CA THR A 221 4.51 -5.00 -8.19
C THR A 221 4.96 -6.33 -7.57
N ALA A 222 4.25 -6.78 -6.53
CA ALA A 222 4.52 -8.07 -5.89
C ALA A 222 4.37 -9.23 -6.89
N GLU A 223 3.45 -9.14 -7.84
CA GLU A 223 3.21 -10.14 -8.87
C GLU A 223 4.33 -10.16 -9.93
N GLU A 224 4.86 -8.99 -10.29
CA GLU A 224 6.03 -8.89 -11.19
C GLU A 224 7.26 -9.54 -10.54
N LEU A 225 7.45 -9.36 -9.21
CA LEU A 225 8.51 -10.02 -8.45
C LEU A 225 8.25 -11.54 -8.29
N GLU A 226 7.02 -11.94 -7.96
CA GLU A 226 6.63 -13.35 -7.79
C GLU A 226 6.84 -14.18 -9.07
N ASN A 227 6.56 -13.58 -10.23
CA ASN A 227 6.62 -14.27 -11.51
C ASN A 227 8.05 -14.40 -12.07
N ALA A 228 8.98 -13.53 -11.66
CA ALA A 228 10.34 -13.53 -12.17
C ALA A 228 11.21 -14.55 -11.41
N THR A 229 11.91 -15.40 -12.16
CA THR A 229 12.86 -16.38 -11.61
C THR A 229 14.30 -15.87 -11.62
N HIS A 230 14.58 -14.86 -12.45
CA HIS A 230 15.86 -14.17 -12.56
C HIS A 230 15.65 -12.66 -12.71
N ILE A 231 16.64 -11.85 -12.31
CA ILE A 231 16.51 -10.38 -12.26
C ILE A 231 16.27 -9.75 -13.65
N GLU A 232 16.80 -10.36 -14.71
CA GLU A 232 16.64 -9.92 -16.10
C GLU A 232 15.24 -10.20 -16.68
N GLU A 233 14.44 -11.05 -16.03
CA GLU A 233 13.05 -11.31 -16.42
C GLU A 233 12.10 -10.23 -15.93
N LEU A 234 12.54 -9.38 -14.98
CA LEU A 234 11.75 -8.25 -14.52
C LEU A 234 11.52 -7.26 -15.66
N PRO A 235 10.32 -6.66 -15.76
CA PRO A 235 10.04 -5.69 -16.79
C PRO A 235 10.93 -4.45 -16.64
N LEU A 236 11.05 -3.66 -17.69
CA LEU A 236 11.72 -2.36 -17.57
C LEU A 236 11.05 -1.50 -16.49
N ALA A 237 11.84 -1.10 -15.50
CA ALA A 237 11.39 -0.19 -14.45
C ALA A 237 10.84 1.10 -15.07
N ARG A 238 9.56 1.39 -14.79
CA ARG A 238 8.82 2.49 -15.45
C ARG A 238 7.87 3.24 -14.53
N ARG A 239 7.60 2.72 -13.35
CA ARG A 239 6.63 3.23 -12.38
C ARG A 239 7.25 3.21 -10.99
N SER A 240 6.59 3.87 -10.04
CA SER A 240 6.79 3.62 -8.62
C SER A 240 5.58 2.89 -8.08
N VAL A 241 5.78 1.76 -7.44
CA VAL A 241 4.77 0.99 -6.73
C VAL A 241 5.00 1.23 -5.24
N LEU A 242 4.16 2.09 -4.68
CA LEU A 242 4.13 2.37 -3.25
C LEU A 242 3.12 1.41 -2.62
N VAL A 243 3.54 0.67 -1.60
CA VAL A 243 2.64 -0.08 -0.74
C VAL A 243 2.76 0.50 0.67
N ILE A 244 1.67 1.02 1.22
CA ILE A 244 1.60 1.45 2.62
C ILE A 244 0.89 0.35 3.40
N VAL A 245 1.51 -0.10 4.47
CA VAL A 245 1.21 -1.38 5.12
C VAL A 245 0.82 -1.15 6.58
N GLY A 246 -0.32 -1.71 6.98
CA GLY A 246 -0.71 -1.81 8.38
C GLY A 246 0.00 -2.96 9.07
N ALA A 247 0.04 -4.13 8.43
CA ALA A 247 0.72 -5.32 8.93
C ALA A 247 1.37 -6.10 7.79
N VAL A 248 2.57 -6.63 8.02
CA VAL A 248 3.27 -7.55 7.12
C VAL A 248 3.76 -8.74 7.94
N ARG A 249 3.74 -9.94 7.35
CA ARG A 249 4.33 -11.14 7.95
C ARG A 249 5.85 -10.99 8.06
N GLY A 250 6.44 -11.55 9.11
CA GLY A 250 7.90 -11.70 9.24
C GLY A 250 8.54 -12.46 8.05
N VAL A 251 9.87 -12.43 7.96
CA VAL A 251 10.64 -13.10 6.90
C VAL A 251 11.18 -14.47 7.33
N GLY A 252 11.21 -14.78 8.62
CA GLY A 252 11.71 -16.04 9.16
C GLY A 252 13.21 -16.23 8.98
N GLY A 253 13.65 -17.50 8.92
CA GLY A 253 15.05 -17.86 8.69
C GLY A 253 15.70 -18.72 9.78
N ILE A 254 14.91 -19.43 10.60
CA ILE A 254 15.43 -20.52 11.46
C ILE A 254 16.03 -21.61 10.56
N ASP A 255 15.30 -21.98 9.51
CA ASP A 255 15.77 -22.66 8.32
C ASP A 255 14.97 -22.19 7.10
N SER A 256 15.28 -22.71 5.92
CA SER A 256 14.61 -22.38 4.65
C SER A 256 13.97 -23.60 3.99
N TRP A 257 13.62 -24.63 4.77
CA TRP A 257 13.13 -25.92 4.25
C TRP A 257 12.06 -26.59 5.12
N GLY A 258 11.46 -25.86 6.06
CA GLY A 258 10.25 -26.31 6.74
C GLY A 258 9.82 -25.45 7.92
N SER A 259 10.75 -24.82 8.62
CA SER A 259 10.41 -23.95 9.75
C SER A 259 9.61 -22.75 9.27
N ASP A 260 8.49 -22.51 9.95
CA ASP A 260 7.70 -21.31 9.71
C ASP A 260 8.30 -20.10 10.44
N VAL A 261 7.79 -18.92 10.12
CA VAL A 261 8.01 -17.71 10.93
C VAL A 261 7.49 -17.97 12.36
N GLU A 262 8.14 -17.38 13.36
CA GLU A 262 7.65 -17.43 14.74
C GLU A 262 6.25 -16.78 14.86
N GLU A 263 5.37 -17.39 15.66
CA GLU A 263 3.94 -17.05 15.71
C GLU A 263 3.67 -15.56 16.01
N GLN A 264 4.52 -14.93 16.84
CA GLN A 264 4.42 -13.52 17.18
C GLN A 264 4.60 -12.55 15.99
N TYR A 265 5.16 -13.03 14.87
CA TYR A 265 5.36 -12.25 13.64
C TYR A 265 4.41 -12.69 12.52
N HIS A 266 3.37 -13.46 12.86
CA HIS A 266 2.25 -13.72 11.98
C HIS A 266 1.27 -12.54 11.98
N ILE A 267 0.49 -12.45 10.90
CA ILE A 267 -0.72 -11.64 10.87
C ILE A 267 -1.88 -12.59 11.15
N ASP A 268 -2.63 -12.37 12.23
CA ASP A 268 -3.84 -13.13 12.53
C ASP A 268 -4.98 -12.69 11.59
N PRO A 269 -5.43 -13.52 10.63
CA PRO A 269 -6.48 -13.15 9.70
C PRO A 269 -7.88 -13.13 10.33
N GLU A 270 -8.02 -13.65 11.56
CA GLU A 270 -9.28 -13.70 12.30
C GLU A 270 -9.52 -12.44 13.13
N GLN A 271 -8.49 -11.59 13.31
CA GLN A 271 -8.59 -10.32 14.04
C GLN A 271 -8.79 -9.13 13.10
N ASP A 272 -9.44 -8.10 13.62
CA ASP A 272 -9.55 -6.81 12.94
C ASP A 272 -8.19 -6.13 12.90
N HIS A 273 -7.83 -5.58 11.74
CA HIS A 273 -6.61 -4.78 11.56
C HIS A 273 -7.00 -3.40 11.03
N GLU A 274 -6.44 -2.36 11.63
CA GLU A 274 -6.69 -0.98 11.24
C GLU A 274 -5.38 -0.20 11.17
N PHE A 275 -5.22 0.59 10.12
CA PHE A 275 -4.15 1.58 10.06
C PHE A 275 -4.59 2.81 9.26
N SER A 276 -3.92 3.92 9.53
CA SER A 276 -4.19 5.18 8.84
C SER A 276 -2.94 6.04 8.64
N PHE A 277 -2.92 6.76 7.54
CA PHE A 277 -1.87 7.69 7.15
C PHE A 277 -2.48 8.91 6.45
N THR A 278 -1.75 10.01 6.40
CA THR A 278 -2.20 11.26 5.77
C THR A 278 -1.32 11.57 4.57
N ILE A 279 -1.94 11.83 3.43
CA ILE A 279 -1.29 12.42 2.26
C ILE A 279 -1.49 13.94 2.37
N ASN A 280 -0.39 14.68 2.29
CA ASN A 280 -0.34 16.15 2.40
C ASN A 280 0.01 16.79 1.06
#